data_AF-A0A923HU46-F1
#
_entry.id   AF-A0A923HU46-F1
#
_cell.length_a   1.000
_cell.length_b   1.000
_cell.length_c   1.000
_cell.angle_alpha   90.00
_cell.angle_beta   90.00
_cell.angle_gamma   90.00
#
_symmetry.space_group_name_H-M   'P 1'
#
loop_
_entity.id
_entity.type
_entity.pdbx_description
1 polymer ?
#
loop_
_entity_poly.entity_id
_entity_poly.type
_entity_poly.pdbx_seq_one_letter_code
_entity_poly.pdbx_strand_id
1 'polypeptide(L)'
;MCIDNQRGMVPTLFVNGRQIHVSISHASGVSCAALSLDTKIGVDLVDLNEISAEDDLLQTAKLFLSPSIATSLAHSNRHEFRFNFGVEWAKREASLKCLGLPIIEWTQNDPCLPNDMIVEFMSIGSRYVLAQARLHV
;
A
#
# COMPACT_ATOMS: atom_id res chain seq x y z
N MET A 1 -6.42 24.60 -10.55
CA MET A 1 -5.86 23.32 -10.11
C MET A 1 -4.45 23.24 -10.66
N CYS A 2 -3.44 23.02 -9.84
CA CYS A 2 -2.07 22.72 -10.29
C CYS A 2 -1.63 21.38 -9.72
N ILE A 3 -0.89 20.61 -10.52
CA ILE A 3 -0.26 19.35 -10.14
C ILE A 3 1.24 19.57 -10.30
N ASP A 4 1.98 19.43 -9.21
CA ASP A 4 3.44 19.34 -9.27
C ASP A 4 3.84 17.85 -9.22
N ASN A 5 4.69 17.43 -10.16
CA ASN A 5 5.13 16.05 -10.34
C ASN A 5 6.64 16.01 -10.61
N GLN A 6 7.44 16.41 -9.61
CA GLN A 6 8.86 16.16 -9.62
C GLN A 6 9.12 14.65 -9.48
N ARG A 7 9.93 14.06 -10.37
CA ARG A 7 10.28 12.63 -10.30
C ARG A 7 10.84 12.30 -8.91
N GLY A 8 10.26 11.30 -8.25
CA GLY A 8 10.66 10.87 -6.91
C GLY A 8 9.99 11.64 -5.77
N MET A 9 9.16 12.63 -6.05
CA MET A 9 8.38 13.37 -5.05
C MET A 9 6.89 12.96 -5.11
N VAL A 10 6.23 12.97 -3.96
CA VAL A 10 4.78 12.72 -3.89
C VAL A 10 4.05 13.84 -4.65
N PRO A 11 3.12 13.51 -5.58
CA PRO A 11 2.35 14.51 -6.29
C PRO A 11 1.60 15.41 -5.32
N THR A 12 1.73 16.73 -5.48
CA THR A 12 1.00 17.69 -4.64
C THR A 12 -0.06 18.39 -5.47
N LEU A 13 -1.30 18.33 -4.97
CA LEU A 13 -2.47 18.92 -5.61
C LEU A 13 -2.91 20.16 -4.84
N PHE A 14 -3.08 21.30 -5.53
CA PHE A 14 -3.75 22.46 -4.94
C PHE A 14 -5.06 22.78 -5.66
N VAL A 15 -6.14 22.93 -4.88
CA VAL A 15 -7.47 23.33 -5.34
C VAL A 15 -7.89 24.57 -4.56
N ASN A 16 -8.12 25.69 -5.27
CA ASN A 16 -8.47 26.99 -4.69
C ASN A 16 -7.50 27.45 -3.57
N GLY A 17 -6.19 27.18 -3.73
CA GLY A 17 -5.16 27.53 -2.75
C GLY A 17 -5.05 26.58 -1.56
N ARG A 18 -5.94 25.57 -1.44
CA ARG A 18 -5.87 24.53 -0.43
C ARG A 18 -5.09 23.34 -0.96
N GLN A 19 -4.13 22.84 -0.17
CA GLN A 19 -3.44 21.59 -0.46
C GLN A 19 -4.38 20.40 -0.28
N ILE A 20 -4.37 19.48 -1.22
CA ILE A 20 -5.04 18.19 -1.18
C ILE A 20 -3.96 17.11 -1.19
N HIS A 21 -4.02 16.21 -0.23
CA HIS A 21 -3.20 15.00 -0.21
C HIS A 21 -3.79 14.00 -1.19
N VAL A 22 -2.96 13.52 -2.11
CA VAL A 22 -3.35 12.58 -3.16
C VAL A 22 -2.42 11.39 -3.15
N SER A 23 -3.00 10.19 -3.22
CA SER A 23 -2.27 8.97 -3.50
C SER A 23 -2.95 8.22 -4.63
N ILE A 24 -2.17 7.64 -5.54
CA ILE A 24 -2.67 6.96 -6.73
C ILE A 24 -2.03 5.57 -6.79
N SER A 25 -2.82 4.56 -7.12
CA SER A 25 -2.33 3.23 -7.45
C SER A 25 -3.07 2.67 -8.65
N HIS A 26 -2.41 1.78 -9.39
CA HIS A 26 -2.89 1.22 -10.64
C HIS A 26 -2.62 -0.26 -10.68
N ALA A 27 -3.59 -1.02 -11.19
CA ALA A 27 -3.45 -2.42 -11.53
C ALA A 27 -4.13 -2.66 -12.89
N SER A 28 -3.95 -3.84 -13.46
CA SER A 28 -4.51 -4.16 -14.79
C SER A 28 -6.02 -3.90 -14.86
N GLY A 29 -6.39 -2.96 -15.73
CA GLY A 29 -7.79 -2.54 -15.95
C GLY A 29 -8.38 -1.60 -14.91
N VAL A 30 -7.68 -1.23 -13.84
CA VAL A 30 -8.22 -0.38 -12.76
C VAL A 30 -7.19 0.65 -12.27
N SER A 31 -7.65 1.88 -12.10
CA SER A 31 -6.89 2.96 -11.44
C SER A 31 -7.66 3.43 -10.22
N CYS A 32 -6.96 3.66 -9.12
CA CYS A 32 -7.53 4.18 -7.89
C CYS A 32 -6.79 5.44 -7.47
N ALA A 33 -7.53 6.43 -6.97
CA ALA A 33 -6.97 7.62 -6.34
C ALA A 33 -7.67 7.86 -5.01
N ALA A 34 -6.88 8.06 -3.96
CA ALA A 34 -7.36 8.48 -2.65
C ALA A 34 -7.04 9.98 -2.46
N LEU A 35 -8.01 10.71 -1.92
CA LEU A 35 -7.96 12.15 -1.72
C LEU A 35 -8.27 12.48 -0.26
N SER A 36 -7.47 13.32 0.37
CA SER A 36 -7.73 13.83 1.72
C SER A 36 -7.43 15.33 1.79
N LEU A 37 -8.32 16.08 2.44
CA LEU A 37 -8.18 17.52 2.62
C LEU A 37 -7.45 17.90 3.91
N ASP A 38 -7.24 16.93 4.81
CA ASP A 38 -6.83 17.19 6.19
C ASP A 38 -5.56 16.43 6.57
N THR A 39 -5.35 15.23 6.00
CA THR A 39 -4.24 14.35 6.39
C THR A 39 -3.55 13.70 5.21
N LYS A 40 -2.30 13.28 5.43
CA LYS A 40 -1.62 12.39 4.50
C LYS A 40 -2.43 11.10 4.32
N ILE A 41 -2.52 10.65 3.08
CA ILE A 41 -3.24 9.46 2.67
C ILE A 41 -2.35 8.66 1.71
N GLY A 42 -2.43 7.35 1.79
CA GLY A 42 -1.77 6.41 0.89
C GLY A 42 -2.75 5.36 0.43
N VAL A 43 -2.67 4.94 -0.84
CA VAL A 43 -3.50 3.87 -1.39
C VAL A 43 -2.65 2.90 -2.19
N ASP A 44 -2.97 1.62 -2.09
CA ASP A 44 -2.41 0.61 -2.97
C ASP A 44 -3.43 -0.41 -3.45
N LEU A 45 -3.28 -0.85 -4.69
CA LEU A 45 -4.18 -1.74 -5.39
C LEU A 45 -3.39 -2.92 -5.96
N VAL A 46 -3.77 -4.14 -5.59
CA VAL A 46 -3.14 -5.38 -6.05
C VAL A 46 -4.14 -6.19 -6.88
N ASP A 47 -3.73 -6.64 -8.07
CA ASP A 47 -4.47 -7.61 -8.89
C ASP A 47 -4.00 -9.04 -8.60
N LEU A 48 -4.85 -9.81 -7.90
CA LEU A 48 -4.58 -11.19 -7.48
C LEU A 48 -4.43 -12.18 -8.65
N ASN A 49 -4.88 -11.82 -9.86
CA ASN A 49 -4.69 -12.64 -11.05
C ASN A 49 -3.30 -12.44 -11.69
N GLU A 50 -2.66 -11.29 -11.45
CA GLU A 50 -1.36 -10.94 -12.04
C GLU A 50 -0.20 -11.00 -11.04
N ILE A 51 -0.46 -11.39 -9.78
CA ILE A 51 0.62 -11.63 -8.82
C ILE A 51 1.45 -12.87 -9.19
N SER A 52 2.75 -12.79 -8.88
CA SER A 52 3.79 -13.78 -9.18
C SER A 52 3.51 -15.18 -8.61
N ALA A 53 4.41 -16.12 -8.94
CA ALA A 53 4.37 -17.47 -8.38
C ALA A 53 4.54 -17.45 -6.85
N GLU A 54 3.98 -18.45 -6.17
CA GLU A 54 3.94 -18.54 -4.70
C GLU A 54 5.34 -18.42 -4.06
N ASP A 55 6.35 -19.08 -4.63
CA ASP A 55 7.73 -19.04 -4.14
C ASP A 55 8.34 -17.63 -4.23
N ASP A 56 8.08 -16.91 -5.32
CA ASP A 56 8.55 -15.53 -5.48
C ASP A 56 7.88 -14.61 -4.45
N LEU A 57 6.58 -14.77 -4.24
CA LEU A 57 5.82 -14.00 -3.25
C LEU A 57 6.31 -14.28 -1.82
N LEU A 58 6.68 -15.53 -1.50
CA LEU A 58 7.29 -15.87 -0.21
C LEU A 58 8.66 -15.20 -0.03
N GLN A 59 9.48 -15.12 -1.08
CA GLN A 59 10.75 -14.39 -1.02
C GLN A 59 10.53 -12.89 -0.86
N THR A 60 9.60 -12.31 -1.63
CA THR A 60 9.19 -10.91 -1.48
C THR A 60 8.69 -10.62 -0.06
N ALA A 61 7.86 -11.49 0.51
CA ALA A 61 7.37 -11.33 1.88
C ALA A 61 8.51 -11.28 2.90
N LYS A 62 9.53 -12.14 2.76
CA LYS A 62 10.70 -12.17 3.66
C LYS A 62 11.57 -10.92 3.56
N LEU A 63 11.65 -10.32 2.38
CA LEU A 63 12.46 -9.13 2.13
C LEU A 63 11.77 -7.84 2.56
N PHE A 64 10.45 -7.73 2.37
CA PHE A 64 9.74 -6.44 2.43
C PHE A 64 8.67 -6.35 3.51
N LEU A 65 8.23 -7.47 4.09
CA LEU A 65 7.26 -7.49 5.18
C LEU A 65 7.96 -7.82 6.49
N SER A 66 7.29 -7.53 7.61
CA SER A 66 7.85 -7.86 8.92
C SER A 66 8.02 -9.38 9.06
N PRO A 67 8.99 -9.85 9.88
CA PRO A 67 9.21 -11.27 10.09
C PRO A 67 7.97 -12.01 10.60
N SER A 68 7.13 -11.36 11.41
CA SER A 68 5.88 -11.96 11.90
C SER A 68 4.87 -12.16 10.78
N ILE A 69 4.70 -11.19 9.88
CA ILE A 69 3.83 -11.29 8.72
C ILE A 69 4.35 -12.35 7.75
N ALA A 70 5.64 -12.30 7.40
CA ALA A 70 6.26 -13.28 6.51
C ALA A 70 6.11 -14.71 7.05
N THR A 71 6.27 -14.90 8.36
CA THR A 71 6.05 -16.19 9.03
C THR A 71 4.58 -16.60 8.95
N SER A 72 3.63 -15.69 9.22
CA SER A 72 2.19 -15.99 9.13
C SER A 72 1.77 -16.40 7.72
N LEU A 73 2.31 -15.73 6.69
CA LEU A 73 2.06 -16.07 5.29
C LEU A 73 2.62 -17.45 4.93
N ALA A 74 3.83 -17.80 5.39
CA ALA A 74 4.41 -19.11 5.15
C ALA A 74 3.61 -20.29 5.77
N HIS A 75 2.82 -20.02 6.81
CA HIS A 75 1.94 -21.01 7.44
C HIS A 75 0.49 -20.94 6.94
N SER A 76 0.16 -20.00 6.04
CA SER A 76 -1.18 -19.84 5.51
C SER A 76 -1.55 -21.01 4.58
N ASN A 77 -2.83 -21.33 4.51
CA ASN A 77 -3.35 -22.29 3.52
C ASN A 77 -3.03 -21.79 2.10
N ARG A 78 -2.57 -22.67 1.21
CA ARG A 78 -2.28 -22.35 -0.20
C ARG A 78 -3.45 -21.68 -0.93
N HIS A 79 -4.69 -22.03 -0.57
CA HIS A 79 -5.88 -21.42 -1.17
C HIS A 79 -6.09 -19.95 -0.77
N GLU A 80 -5.56 -19.53 0.39
CA GLU A 80 -5.71 -18.18 0.92
C GLU A 80 -4.42 -17.37 0.81
N PHE A 81 -3.28 -18.04 0.61
CA PHE A 81 -1.95 -17.43 0.58
C PHE A 81 -1.90 -16.21 -0.35
N ARG A 82 -2.39 -16.35 -1.58
CA ARG A 82 -2.40 -15.26 -2.58
C ARG A 82 -3.17 -14.04 -2.09
N PHE A 83 -4.33 -14.27 -1.51
CA PHE A 83 -5.17 -13.20 -0.97
C PHE A 83 -4.50 -12.53 0.23
N ASN A 84 -4.02 -13.33 1.19
CA ASN A 84 -3.36 -12.83 2.40
C ASN A 84 -2.08 -12.05 2.07
N PHE A 85 -1.26 -12.55 1.12
CA PHE A 85 -0.11 -11.82 0.61
C PHE A 85 -0.55 -10.49 0.00
N GLY A 86 -1.56 -10.50 -0.89
CA GLY A 86 -2.05 -9.29 -1.53
C GLY A 86 -2.53 -8.23 -0.53
N VAL A 87 -3.19 -8.66 0.54
CA VAL A 87 -3.61 -7.78 1.65
C VAL A 87 -2.42 -7.17 2.37
N GLU A 88 -1.47 -7.99 2.82
CA GLU A 88 -0.32 -7.48 3.59
C GLU A 88 0.64 -6.65 2.73
N TRP A 89 0.77 -6.98 1.45
CA TRP A 89 1.48 -6.16 0.47
C TRP A 89 0.81 -4.80 0.27
N ALA A 90 -0.49 -4.78 -0.04
CA ALA A 90 -1.23 -3.55 -0.27
C ALA A 90 -1.19 -2.64 0.97
N LYS A 91 -1.34 -3.19 2.18
CA LYS A 91 -1.22 -2.44 3.44
C LYS A 91 0.15 -1.82 3.61
N ARG A 92 1.21 -2.56 3.30
CA ARG A 92 2.61 -2.10 3.37
C ARG A 92 2.84 -0.93 2.41
N GLU A 93 2.49 -1.10 1.14
CA GLU A 93 2.65 -0.05 0.15
C GLU A 93 1.79 1.18 0.42
N ALA A 94 0.53 1.00 0.83
CA ALA A 94 -0.35 2.11 1.21
C ALA A 94 0.26 2.91 2.37
N SER A 95 0.80 2.23 3.39
CA SER A 95 1.48 2.87 4.51
C SER A 95 2.70 3.68 4.07
N LEU A 96 3.57 3.10 3.25
CA LEU A 96 4.77 3.78 2.74
C LEU A 96 4.39 5.00 1.87
N LYS A 97 3.40 4.86 0.99
CA LYS A 97 2.84 5.96 0.19
C LYS A 97 2.28 7.07 1.07
N CYS A 98 1.56 6.73 2.15
CA CYS A 98 1.05 7.71 3.12
C CYS A 98 2.18 8.48 3.82
N LEU A 99 3.32 7.83 4.09
CA LEU A 99 4.49 8.49 4.69
C LEU A 99 5.33 9.26 3.66
N GLY A 100 5.11 9.04 2.36
CA GLY A 100 5.95 9.57 1.28
C GLY A 100 7.29 8.87 1.18
N LEU A 101 7.35 7.58 1.55
CA LEU A 101 8.54 6.75 1.52
C LEU A 101 8.53 5.83 0.30
N PRO A 102 9.69 5.53 -0.29
CA PRO A 102 9.79 4.51 -1.33
C PRO A 102 9.58 3.12 -0.74
N ILE A 103 9.37 2.13 -1.61
CA ILE A 103 9.46 0.74 -1.18
C ILE A 103 10.89 0.42 -0.75
N ILE A 104 11.02 -0.10 0.47
CA ILE A 104 12.29 -0.47 1.08
C ILE A 104 12.16 -1.84 1.72
N GLU A 105 13.25 -2.59 1.69
CA GLU A 105 13.37 -3.85 2.42
C GLU A 105 13.13 -3.61 3.91
N TRP A 106 12.44 -4.55 4.53
CA TRP A 106 12.17 -4.50 5.95
C TRP A 106 13.48 -4.68 6.72
N THR A 107 13.69 -3.82 7.72
CA THR A 107 14.80 -3.93 8.68
C THR A 107 14.31 -3.72 10.11
N GLN A 108 15.15 -3.94 11.12
CA GLN A 108 14.79 -3.58 12.50
C GLN A 108 14.58 -2.06 12.70
N ASN A 109 15.16 -1.24 11.79
CA ASN A 109 15.01 0.20 11.77
C ASN A 109 13.94 0.66 10.77
N ASP A 110 13.16 -0.27 10.23
CA ASP A 110 12.03 0.07 9.39
C ASP A 110 11.12 1.05 10.14
N PRO A 111 10.66 2.14 9.49
CA PRO A 111 9.82 3.12 10.17
C PRO A 111 8.63 2.40 10.77
N CYS A 112 8.54 2.42 12.10
CA CYS A 112 7.35 1.96 12.77
C CYS A 112 6.15 2.71 12.18
N LEU A 113 5.10 1.98 11.84
CA LEU A 113 3.85 2.63 11.45
C LEU A 113 3.46 3.55 12.60
N PRO A 114 3.21 4.85 12.34
CA PRO A 114 2.79 5.77 13.39
C PRO A 114 1.59 5.20 14.15
N ASN A 115 1.56 5.37 15.48
CA ASN A 115 0.50 4.81 16.32
C ASN A 115 -0.91 5.33 15.95
N ASP A 116 -0.96 6.50 15.31
CA ASP A 116 -2.15 7.16 14.78
C ASP A 116 -2.46 6.78 13.33
N MET A 117 -1.65 5.92 12.70
CA MET A 117 -1.93 5.44 11.35
C MET A 117 -3.01 4.37 11.38
N ILE A 118 -4.07 4.61 10.61
CA ILE A 118 -5.13 3.64 10.35
C ILE A 118 -4.87 3.06 8.96
N VAL A 119 -4.74 1.73 8.91
CA VAL A 119 -4.59 0.98 7.65
C VAL A 119 -5.75 0.01 7.51
N GLU A 120 -6.55 0.23 6.48
CA GLU A 120 -7.74 -0.57 6.18
C GLU A 120 -7.57 -1.20 4.80
N PHE A 121 -8.25 -2.31 4.55
CA PHE A 121 -8.29 -2.94 3.25
C PHE A 121 -9.70 -3.41 2.92
N MET A 122 -9.96 -3.55 1.63
CA MET A 122 -11.18 -4.17 1.12
C MET A 122 -10.85 -5.00 -0.13
N SER A 123 -11.65 -6.03 -0.38
CA SER A 123 -11.64 -6.75 -1.65
C SER A 123 -12.60 -6.10 -2.63
N ILE A 124 -12.22 -6.08 -3.91
CA ILE A 124 -13.08 -5.66 -5.01
C ILE A 124 -13.31 -6.89 -5.89
N GLY A 125 -14.43 -7.56 -5.64
CA GLY A 125 -14.67 -8.91 -6.16
C GLY A 125 -13.63 -9.91 -5.66
N SER A 126 -13.35 -10.93 -6.47
CA SER A 126 -12.31 -11.93 -6.19
C SER A 126 -10.95 -11.59 -6.81
N ARG A 127 -10.84 -10.45 -7.50
CA ARG A 127 -9.67 -10.10 -8.32
C ARG A 127 -8.76 -9.10 -7.66
N TYR A 128 -9.29 -8.07 -6.98
CA TYR A 128 -8.45 -7.01 -6.46
C TYR A 128 -8.52 -6.90 -4.95
N VAL A 129 -7.39 -6.49 -4.37
CA VAL A 129 -7.31 -6.00 -2.99
C VAL A 129 -6.90 -4.54 -3.05
N LEU A 130 -7.66 -3.68 -2.37
CA LEU A 130 -7.35 -2.28 -2.19
C LEU A 130 -7.03 -2.06 -0.71
N ALA A 131 -5.92 -1.39 -0.41
CA ALA A 131 -5.59 -0.91 0.92
C ALA A 131 -5.47 0.62 0.93
N GLN A 132 -5.89 1.21 2.05
CA GLN A 132 -5.77 2.64 2.31
C GLN A 132 -5.10 2.83 3.67
N ALA A 133 -4.10 3.71 3.72
CA ALA A 133 -3.50 4.20 4.95
C ALA A 133 -3.77 5.69 5.12
N ARG A 134 -4.06 6.13 6.35
CA ARG A 134 -4.21 7.55 6.70
C ARG A 134 -3.73 7.81 8.12
N LEU A 135 -3.24 9.01 8.40
CA LEU A 135 -2.98 9.46 9.77
C LEU A 135 -4.27 9.98 10.40
N HIS A 136 -4.47 9.72 11.69
CA HIS A 136 -5.51 10.36 12.49
C HIS A 136 -5.03 11.74 12.96
N VAL A 137 -5.95 12.70 13.11
CA VAL A 137 -5.66 14.07 13.61
C VAL A 137 -6.25 14.23 14.98
#